data_AF-A0A9N9IT69-F1
#
_entry.id   AF-A0A9N9IT69-F1
#
_cell.length_a   1.000
_cell.length_b   1.000
_cell.length_c   1.000
_cell.angle_alpha   90.00
_cell.angle_beta   90.00
_cell.angle_gamma   90.00
#
_symmetry.space_group_name_H-M   'P 1'
#
loop_
_entity.id
_entity.type
_entity.pdbx_description
1 polymer ?
#
loop_
_entity_poly.entity_id
_entity_poly.type
_entity_poly.pdbx_seq_one_letter_code
_entity_poly.pdbx_strand_id
1 'polypeptide(L)'
;IVLSINMSTRRIPSRVNEVLQRFRHEIEEVRDKVLKQCEFADPDLYVNLRTKDGHALKQLNCWMIFKKDFHKEMTNPEHNLYQQICDEFNIPGKERVHMVGDLARKYWKEMEEIRDKFKHLADRVKEQMQVNPIHDTLKRRPNKRNPDKVFIPFIE
;
A
#
# COMPACT_ATOMS: atom_id res chain seq x y z
N ILE A 1 34.26 -28.12 1.95
CA ILE A 1 34.12 -26.70 2.36
C ILE A 1 32.69 -26.30 2.04
N VAL A 2 31.81 -26.29 3.04
CA VAL A 2 30.41 -25.86 2.87
C VAL A 2 30.38 -24.37 3.17
N LEU A 3 30.29 -23.55 2.13
CA LEU A 3 30.12 -22.10 2.26
C LEU A 3 28.65 -21.83 2.60
N SER A 4 28.36 -21.75 3.90
CA SER A 4 27.12 -21.20 4.42
C SER A 4 27.08 -19.71 4.11
N ILE A 5 26.50 -19.33 2.97
CA ILE A 5 26.19 -17.94 2.68
C ILE A 5 25.04 -17.55 3.61
N ASN A 6 25.42 -16.86 4.67
CA ASN A 6 24.55 -16.18 5.60
C ASN A 6 23.74 -15.15 4.78
N MET A 7 22.55 -15.55 4.31
CA MET A 7 21.60 -14.65 3.67
C MET A 7 21.03 -13.71 4.73
N SER A 8 21.83 -12.70 5.06
CA SER A 8 21.35 -11.42 5.56
C SER A 8 20.06 -11.08 4.80
N THR A 9 18.99 -10.80 5.54
CA THR A 9 17.67 -10.33 5.06
C THR A 9 17.79 -8.96 4.38
N ARG A 10 18.63 -8.88 3.36
CA ARG A 10 18.74 -7.77 2.45
C ARG A 10 17.58 -7.94 1.51
N ARG A 11 16.60 -7.05 1.65
CA ARG A 11 15.55 -6.80 0.66
C ARG A 11 16.20 -6.94 -0.72
N ILE A 12 15.71 -7.87 -1.54
CA ILE A 12 16.16 -7.97 -2.92
C ILE A 12 15.99 -6.56 -3.50
N PRO A 13 16.99 -5.96 -4.18
CA PRO A 13 16.81 -4.65 -4.80
C PRO A 13 15.49 -4.69 -5.56
N SER A 14 14.58 -3.77 -5.25
CA SER A 14 13.20 -3.95 -5.68
C SER A 14 13.21 -4.03 -7.21
N ARG A 15 12.74 -5.17 -7.75
CA ARG A 15 12.63 -5.42 -9.19
C ARG A 15 11.65 -4.46 -9.86
N VAL A 16 11.15 -3.46 -9.14
CA VAL A 16 10.26 -2.40 -9.56
C VAL A 16 10.72 -1.74 -10.84
N ASN A 17 12.01 -1.47 -11.02
CA ASN A 17 12.49 -0.88 -12.27
C ASN A 17 12.35 -1.84 -13.46
N GLU A 18 12.64 -3.13 -13.28
CA GLU A 18 12.49 -4.16 -14.31
C GLU A 18 11.01 -4.42 -14.62
N VAL A 19 10.17 -4.52 -13.58
CA VAL A 19 8.71 -4.64 -13.70
C VAL A 19 8.14 -3.44 -14.45
N LEU A 20 8.57 -2.23 -14.14
CA LEU A 20 8.13 -1.02 -14.84
C LEU A 20 8.71 -0.87 -16.24
N GLN A 21 9.79 -1.55 -16.59
CA GLN A 21 10.25 -1.60 -17.99
C GLN A 21 9.36 -2.53 -18.81
N ARG A 22 8.86 -3.61 -18.19
CA ARG A 22 8.11 -4.66 -18.86
C ARG A 22 6.61 -4.41 -18.94
N PHE A 23 6.02 -3.99 -17.82
CA PHE A 23 4.58 -3.83 -17.60
C PHE A 23 4.19 -2.37 -17.40
N ARG A 24 4.95 -1.43 -17.98
CA ARG A 24 4.72 0.01 -17.78
C ARG A 24 3.27 0.38 -18.09
N HIS A 25 2.80 -0.07 -19.26
CA HIS A 25 1.53 0.37 -19.81
C HIS A 25 0.38 -0.11 -18.93
N GLU A 26 0.37 -1.38 -18.57
CA GLU A 26 -0.64 -2.01 -17.73
C GLU A 26 -0.67 -1.40 -16.33
N ILE A 27 0.49 -1.08 -15.76
CA ILE A 27 0.57 -0.45 -14.45
C ILE A 27 0.15 1.04 -14.52
N GLU A 28 0.42 1.73 -15.62
CA GLU A 28 -0.09 3.09 -15.89
C GLU A 28 -1.62 3.10 -16.06
N GLU A 29 -2.20 2.08 -16.70
CA GLU A 29 -3.66 1.92 -16.76
C GLU A 29 -4.27 1.75 -15.37
N VAL A 30 -3.63 0.95 -14.51
CA VAL A 30 -4.05 0.82 -13.10
C VAL A 30 -3.97 2.16 -12.38
N ARG A 31 -2.87 2.91 -12.55
CA ARG A 31 -2.70 4.25 -12.00
C ARG A 31 -3.83 5.18 -12.45
N ASP A 32 -4.13 5.22 -13.73
CA ASP A 32 -5.14 6.13 -14.31
C ASP A 32 -6.55 5.76 -13.87
N LYS A 33 -6.83 4.45 -13.73
CA LYS A 33 -8.08 3.96 -13.15
C LYS A 33 -8.24 4.41 -11.70
N VAL A 34 -7.20 4.29 -10.88
CA VAL A 34 -7.20 4.74 -9.48
C VAL A 34 -7.38 6.25 -9.38
N LEU A 35 -6.73 7.02 -10.26
CA LEU A 35 -6.91 8.47 -10.34
C LEU A 35 -8.35 8.85 -10.65
N LYS A 36 -8.96 8.19 -11.63
CA LYS A 36 -10.36 8.41 -12.00
C LYS A 36 -11.31 8.01 -10.87
N GLN A 37 -11.06 6.89 -10.19
CA GLN A 37 -11.85 6.46 -9.04
C GLN A 37 -11.82 7.48 -7.91
N CYS A 38 -10.66 8.09 -7.64
CA CYS A 38 -10.50 9.10 -6.59
C CYS A 38 -11.43 10.31 -6.77
N GLU A 39 -11.75 10.70 -8.00
CA GLU A 39 -12.61 11.87 -8.27
C GLU A 39 -14.06 11.65 -7.83
N PHE A 40 -14.53 10.41 -7.88
CA PHE A 40 -15.91 10.03 -7.58
C PHE A 40 -16.02 9.16 -6.32
N ALA A 41 -14.91 8.97 -5.61
CA ALA A 41 -14.84 8.13 -4.44
C ALA A 41 -15.73 8.66 -3.32
N ASP A 42 -16.51 7.74 -2.74
CA ASP A 42 -17.29 7.99 -1.54
C ASP A 42 -16.36 7.96 -0.30
N PRO A 43 -16.26 9.06 0.48
CA PRO A 43 -15.47 9.11 1.70
C PRO A 43 -15.81 8.00 2.72
N ASP A 44 -17.05 7.51 2.73
CA ASP A 44 -17.48 6.45 3.67
C ASP A 44 -16.75 5.12 3.45
N LEU A 45 -16.16 4.89 2.27
CA LEU A 45 -15.33 3.70 1.99
C LEU A 45 -13.95 3.74 2.69
N TYR A 46 -13.61 4.88 3.29
CA TYR A 46 -12.31 5.16 3.89
C TYR A 46 -12.38 5.53 5.37
N VAL A 47 -13.57 5.83 5.90
CA VAL A 47 -13.76 6.04 7.33
C VAL A 47 -13.71 4.72 8.09
N ASN A 48 -13.31 4.77 9.36
CA ASN A 48 -13.51 3.68 10.31
C ASN A 48 -12.89 2.31 9.91
N LEU A 49 -11.91 2.34 9.00
CA LEU A 49 -11.18 1.15 8.60
C LEU A 49 -10.42 0.58 9.81
N ARG A 50 -10.41 -0.74 9.92
CA ARG A 50 -9.69 -1.44 10.98
C ARG A 50 -8.39 -2.04 10.45
N THR A 51 -7.34 -2.01 11.27
CA THR A 51 -6.15 -2.82 11.01
C THR A 51 -6.48 -4.30 11.24
N LYS A 52 -5.60 -5.20 10.79
CA LYS A 52 -5.72 -6.64 11.08
C LYS A 52 -5.82 -6.93 12.58
N ASP A 53 -5.16 -6.12 13.41
CA ASP A 53 -5.19 -6.21 14.87
C ASP A 53 -6.48 -5.64 15.50
N GLY A 54 -7.47 -5.25 14.68
CA GLY A 54 -8.78 -4.75 15.11
C GLY A 54 -8.82 -3.27 15.48
N HIS A 55 -7.68 -2.58 15.52
CA HIS A 55 -7.60 -1.15 15.84
C HIS A 55 -8.26 -0.29 14.76
N ALA A 56 -9.06 0.68 15.17
CA ALA A 56 -9.59 1.67 14.25
C ALA A 56 -8.45 2.60 13.76
N LEU A 57 -8.29 2.71 12.44
CA LEU A 57 -7.41 3.70 11.84
C LEU A 57 -7.99 5.08 12.10
N LYS A 58 -7.23 5.89 12.84
CA LYS A 58 -7.69 7.22 13.26
C LYS A 58 -7.82 8.23 12.11
N GLN A 59 -7.05 8.06 11.04
CA GLN A 59 -7.15 8.86 9.83
C GLN A 59 -6.35 8.20 8.69
N LEU A 60 -6.92 8.17 7.49
CA LEU A 60 -6.15 7.93 6.27
C LEU A 60 -5.67 9.27 5.70
N ASN A 61 -4.36 9.41 5.48
CA ASN A 61 -3.84 10.52 4.69
C ASN A 61 -3.96 10.20 3.19
N CYS A 62 -3.78 11.22 2.34
CA CYS A 62 -3.89 11.09 0.88
C CYS A 62 -3.02 9.98 0.28
N TRP A 63 -1.81 9.78 0.81
CA TRP A 63 -0.93 8.67 0.41
C TRP A 63 -1.52 7.30 0.76
N MET A 64 -2.10 7.15 1.95
CA MET A 64 -2.70 5.88 2.37
C MET A 64 -3.94 5.54 1.55
N ILE A 65 -4.74 6.54 1.16
CA ILE A 65 -5.89 6.38 0.27
C ILE A 65 -5.41 5.87 -1.09
N PHE A 66 -4.48 6.60 -1.73
CA PHE A 66 -3.90 6.18 -3.00
C PHE A 66 -3.30 4.78 -2.93
N LYS A 67 -2.48 4.50 -1.91
CA LYS A 67 -1.84 3.20 -1.74
C LYS A 67 -2.86 2.08 -1.62
N LYS A 68 -3.95 2.29 -0.87
CA LYS A 68 -5.02 1.29 -0.68
C LYS A 68 -5.68 0.96 -2.01
N ASP A 69 -6.08 1.98 -2.77
CA ASP A 69 -6.79 1.79 -4.04
C ASP A 69 -5.88 1.22 -5.11
N PHE A 70 -4.64 1.68 -5.18
CA PHE A 70 -3.62 1.13 -6.07
C PHE A 70 -3.34 -0.35 -5.77
N HIS A 71 -3.21 -0.72 -4.49
CA HIS A 71 -3.07 -2.14 -4.13
C HIS A 71 -4.29 -2.95 -4.55
N LYS A 72 -5.50 -2.44 -4.31
CA LYS A 72 -6.75 -3.11 -4.66
C LYS A 72 -6.82 -3.38 -6.17
N GLU A 73 -6.55 -2.37 -6.98
CA GLU A 73 -6.61 -2.51 -8.44
C GLU A 73 -5.47 -3.37 -9.00
N MET A 74 -4.23 -3.23 -8.48
CA MET A 74 -3.12 -4.10 -8.89
C MET A 74 -3.42 -5.57 -8.61
N THR A 75 -3.98 -5.87 -7.44
CA THR A 75 -4.29 -7.25 -7.00
C THR A 75 -5.67 -7.73 -7.41
N ASN A 76 -6.38 -6.99 -8.28
CA ASN A 76 -7.70 -7.39 -8.74
C ASN A 76 -7.59 -8.68 -9.58
N PRO A 77 -8.25 -9.79 -9.16
CA PRO A 77 -8.17 -11.07 -9.85
C PRO A 77 -8.72 -11.03 -11.29
N GLU A 78 -9.58 -10.05 -11.63
CA GLU A 78 -10.14 -9.92 -13.00
C GLU A 78 -9.08 -9.54 -14.04
N HIS A 79 -8.05 -8.80 -13.65
CA HIS A 79 -7.01 -8.32 -14.57
C HIS A 79 -5.81 -9.27 -14.67
N ASN A 80 -5.65 -10.18 -13.71
CA ASN A 80 -4.55 -11.15 -13.59
C ASN A 80 -3.10 -10.56 -13.63
N LEU A 81 -2.96 -9.24 -13.74
CA LEU A 81 -1.69 -8.52 -13.88
C LEU A 81 -0.71 -8.82 -12.74
N TYR A 82 -1.21 -8.80 -11.49
CA TYR A 82 -0.39 -9.12 -10.33
C TYR A 82 0.21 -10.53 -10.39
N GLN A 83 -0.57 -11.52 -10.84
CA GLN A 83 -0.10 -12.90 -10.96
C GLN A 83 0.93 -13.01 -12.10
N GLN A 84 0.68 -12.37 -13.24
CA GLN A 84 1.62 -12.32 -14.37
C GLN A 84 2.98 -11.73 -13.97
N ILE A 85 2.99 -10.59 -13.27
CA ILE A 85 4.22 -9.96 -12.78
C ILE A 85 4.94 -10.90 -11.79
N CYS A 86 4.20 -11.53 -10.88
CA CYS A 86 4.78 -12.43 -9.89
C CYS A 86 5.42 -13.67 -10.53
N ASP A 87 4.81 -14.22 -11.58
CA ASP A 87 5.29 -15.41 -12.27
C ASP A 87 6.47 -15.09 -13.19
N GLU A 88 6.39 -14.00 -13.98
CA GLU A 88 7.46 -13.59 -14.90
C GLU A 88 8.75 -13.25 -14.15
N PHE A 89 8.64 -12.57 -13.01
CA PHE A 89 9.79 -12.18 -12.20
C PHE A 89 10.06 -13.14 -11.03
N ASN A 90 9.42 -14.31 -10.97
CA ASN A 90 9.59 -15.32 -9.91
C ASN A 90 9.65 -14.71 -8.50
N ILE A 91 8.65 -13.88 -8.15
CA ILE A 91 8.66 -13.06 -6.93
C ILE A 91 8.24 -13.91 -5.73
N PRO A 92 9.09 -14.02 -4.68
CA PRO A 92 8.76 -14.78 -3.47
C PRO A 92 7.54 -14.20 -2.75
N GLY A 93 6.69 -15.06 -2.18
CA GLY A 93 5.40 -14.67 -1.58
C GLY A 93 5.46 -13.48 -0.61
N LYS A 94 6.49 -13.41 0.25
CA LYS A 94 6.70 -12.30 1.20
C LYS A 94 7.01 -10.97 0.52
N GLU A 95 7.66 -10.99 -0.64
CA GLU A 95 8.08 -9.79 -1.37
C GLU A 95 7.00 -9.26 -2.31
N ARG A 96 5.99 -10.06 -2.68
CA ARG A 96 4.96 -9.65 -3.65
C ARG A 96 4.18 -8.42 -3.20
N VAL A 97 3.76 -8.38 -1.93
CA VAL A 97 3.05 -7.23 -1.35
C VAL A 97 3.97 -6.01 -1.23
N HIS A 98 5.26 -6.23 -0.94
CA HIS A 98 6.25 -5.17 -0.87
C HIS A 98 6.53 -4.55 -2.24
N MET A 99 6.55 -5.35 -3.31
CA MET A 99 6.69 -4.88 -4.69
C MET A 99 5.55 -3.92 -5.06
N VAL A 100 4.29 -4.30 -4.82
CA VAL A 100 3.13 -3.44 -5.13
C VAL A 100 3.22 -2.13 -4.35
N GLY A 101 3.64 -2.18 -3.08
CA GLY A 101 3.84 -0.99 -2.27
C GLY A 101 4.98 -0.09 -2.77
N ASP A 102 6.06 -0.68 -3.29
CA ASP A 102 7.18 0.06 -3.87
C ASP A 102 6.81 0.66 -5.25
N LEU A 103 6.00 -0.03 -6.07
CA LEU A 103 5.41 0.49 -7.31
C LEU A 103 4.53 1.71 -7.02
N ALA A 104 3.59 1.58 -6.09
CA ALA A 104 2.73 2.68 -5.65
C ALA A 104 3.56 3.88 -5.19
N ARG A 105 4.62 3.64 -4.40
CA ARG A 105 5.49 4.72 -3.90
C ARG A 105 6.22 5.43 -5.03
N LYS A 106 6.66 4.72 -6.06
CA LYS A 106 7.35 5.32 -7.21
C LYS A 106 6.40 6.23 -7.99
N TYR A 107 5.21 5.74 -8.35
CA TYR A 107 4.21 6.58 -9.04
C TYR A 107 3.76 7.75 -8.19
N TRP A 108 3.56 7.56 -6.88
CA TRP A 108 3.20 8.67 -6.00
C TRP A 108 4.23 9.79 -6.05
N LYS A 109 5.53 9.45 -6.13
CA LYS A 109 6.61 10.44 -6.30
C LYS A 109 6.53 11.16 -7.64
N GLU A 110 6.21 10.44 -8.72
CA GLU A 110 6.12 10.99 -10.09
C GLU A 110 4.86 11.86 -10.30
N MET A 111 3.76 11.60 -9.58
CA MET A 111 2.48 12.29 -9.74
C MET A 111 2.28 13.49 -8.79
N GLU A 112 3.33 14.23 -8.47
CA GLU A 112 3.27 15.28 -7.43
C GLU A 112 2.11 16.29 -7.64
N GLU A 113 1.86 16.68 -8.89
CA GLU A 113 0.82 17.64 -9.28
C GLU A 113 -0.61 17.10 -9.11
N ILE A 114 -0.81 15.79 -9.13
CA ILE A 114 -2.15 15.15 -9.10
C ILE A 114 -2.51 14.68 -7.67
N ARG A 115 -1.57 14.80 -6.72
CA ARG A 115 -1.80 14.44 -5.31
C ARG A 115 -2.91 15.25 -4.66
N ASP A 116 -3.22 16.44 -5.19
CA ASP A 116 -4.26 17.32 -4.65
C ASP A 116 -5.65 16.68 -4.70
N LYS A 117 -5.94 15.85 -5.71
CA LYS A 117 -7.19 15.09 -5.77
C LYS A 117 -7.36 14.16 -4.56
N PHE A 118 -6.29 13.47 -4.17
CA PHE A 118 -6.28 12.63 -2.97
C PHE A 118 -6.26 13.43 -1.67
N LYS A 119 -5.72 14.66 -1.67
CA LYS A 119 -5.82 15.56 -0.51
C LYS A 119 -7.27 15.95 -0.26
N HIS A 120 -7.99 16.39 -1.30
CA HIS A 120 -9.42 16.70 -1.18
C HIS A 120 -10.24 15.51 -0.68
N LEU A 121 -9.98 14.30 -1.19
CA LEU A 121 -10.64 13.10 -0.68
C LEU A 121 -10.26 12.84 0.79
N ALA A 122 -8.98 12.97 1.18
CA ALA A 122 -8.55 12.80 2.57
C ALA A 122 -9.19 13.81 3.53
N ASP A 123 -9.39 15.05 3.08
CA ASP A 123 -10.07 16.08 3.86
C ASP A 123 -11.56 15.74 4.05
N ARG A 124 -12.26 15.31 2.99
CA ARG A 124 -13.64 14.82 3.10
C ARG A 124 -13.76 13.60 4.02
N VAL A 125 -12.82 12.66 3.95
CA VAL A 125 -12.76 11.51 4.87
C VAL A 125 -12.57 11.97 6.32
N LYS A 126 -11.72 12.98 6.55
CA LYS A 126 -11.49 13.55 7.87
C LYS A 126 -12.74 14.26 8.41
N GLU A 127 -13.48 14.96 7.58
CA GLU A 127 -14.77 15.57 7.95
C GLU A 127 -15.78 14.49 8.33
N GLN A 128 -15.90 13.44 7.52
CA GLN A 128 -16.83 12.33 7.77
C GLN A 128 -16.51 11.56 9.06
N MET A 129 -15.24 11.38 9.39
CA MET A 129 -14.81 10.78 10.66
C MET A 129 -15.13 11.65 11.89
N GLN A 130 -15.23 12.97 11.74
CA GLN A 130 -15.66 13.87 12.83
C GLN A 130 -17.16 13.77 13.09
N VAL A 131 -17.95 13.51 12.04
CA VAL A 131 -19.39 13.26 12.16
C VAL A 131 -19.67 11.90 12.81
N ASN A 132 -18.90 10.87 12.42
CA ASN A 132 -19.07 9.50 12.91
C ASN A 132 -17.82 8.97 13.64
N PRO A 133 -17.49 9.52 14.83
CA PRO A 133 -16.27 9.15 15.54
C PRO A 133 -16.37 7.74 16.14
N ILE A 134 -15.42 6.87 15.79
CA ILE A 134 -15.22 5.60 16.50
C ILE A 134 -14.13 5.77 17.57
N HIS A 135 -14.48 5.43 18.81
CA HIS A 135 -13.50 5.26 19.87
C HIS A 135 -12.81 3.89 19.74
N ASP A 136 -11.50 3.92 19.55
CA ASP A 136 -10.67 2.72 19.63
C ASP A 136 -10.61 2.25 21.09
N THR A 137 -11.42 1.25 21.42
CA THR A 137 -11.50 0.66 22.77
C THR A 137 -10.38 -0.34 23.03
N LEU A 138 -9.61 -0.72 22.00
CA LEU A 138 -8.45 -1.58 22.15
C LEU A 138 -7.28 -0.76 22.72
N LYS A 139 -6.86 -1.10 23.95
CA LYS A 139 -5.62 -0.55 24.51
C LYS A 139 -4.47 -0.93 23.58
N ARG A 140 -3.82 0.08 22.97
CA ARG A 140 -2.51 -0.11 22.33
C ARG A 140 -1.61 -0.79 23.36
N ARG A 141 -1.10 -1.98 23.06
CA ARG A 141 -0.11 -2.63 23.93
C ARG A 141 1.04 -1.62 24.12
N PRO A 142 1.52 -1.38 25.35
CA PRO A 142 2.63 -0.47 25.55
C PRO A 142 3.78 -0.94 24.67
N ASN A 143 4.24 -0.04 23.82
CA ASN A 143 5.39 -0.28 22.97
C ASN A 143 6.55 -0.62 23.91
N LYS A 144 7.00 -1.89 23.97
CA LYS A 144 8.25 -2.20 24.65
C LYS A 144 9.30 -1.42 23.89
N ARG A 145 9.71 -0.27 24.44
CA ARG A 145 10.89 0.46 23.99
C ARG A 145 12.07 -0.50 24.15
N ASN A 146 12.36 -1.27 23.11
CA ASN A 146 13.71 -1.71 22.85
C ASN A 146 14.37 -0.56 22.07
N PRO A 147 15.44 0.08 22.59
CA PRO A 147 16.06 1.26 21.99
C PRO A 147 16.71 0.99 20.64
N ASP A 148 16.82 -0.27 20.21
CA ASP A 148 17.38 -0.64 18.93
C ASP A 148 16.33 -1.27 18.01
N LYS A 149 15.99 -0.50 16.97
CA LYS A 149 15.44 -0.92 15.67
C LYS A 149 14.54 -2.16 15.70
N VAL A 150 13.22 -1.96 15.62
CA VAL A 150 12.30 -3.07 15.33
C VAL A 150 11.37 -2.74 14.16
N PHE A 151 11.79 -3.33 13.04
CA PHE A 151 11.03 -3.88 11.91
C PHE A 151 9.54 -4.09 12.18
N ILE A 152 8.68 -3.73 11.20
CA ILE A 152 7.27 -4.11 11.16
C ILE A 152 7.17 -5.42 10.37
N PRO A 153 6.95 -6.60 10.98
CA PRO A 153 6.65 -7.80 10.22
C PRO A 153 5.15 -7.82 9.89
N PHE A 154 4.84 -8.17 8.64
CA PHE A 154 3.53 -8.63 8.18
C PHE A 154 3.39 -10.15 8.41
N ILE A 155 2.14 -10.64 8.30
CA ILE A 155 1.64 -12.04 8.14
C ILE A 155 1.08 -12.60 9.46
N GLU A 156 -0.12 -13.21 9.54
CA GLU A 156 -0.96 -13.96 8.57
C GLU A 156 -2.15 -13.19 7.99
#